data_AF-A0A6A4R0R2-F1
#
_entry.id   AF-A0A6A4R0R2-F1
#
_cell.length_a   1.000
_cell.length_b   1.000
_cell.length_c   1.000
_cell.angle_alpha   90.00
_cell.angle_beta   90.00
_cell.angle_gamma   90.00
#
_symmetry.space_group_name_H-M   'P 1'
#
loop_
_entity.id
_entity.type
_entity.pdbx_description
1 polymer ?
#
loop_
_entity_poly.entity_id
_entity_poly.type
_entity_poly.pdbx_seq_one_letter_code
_entity_poly.pdbx_strand_id
1 'polypeptide(L)' 'MYYVILICRYMESPTEMHLLAAKRIFRYLQGTKDFGLFYRRSGKSIMSEFTENDYTGDQDDRRSTSGYVFMLDTCAISWS' A
#
# COMPACT_ATOMS: atom_id res chain seq x y z
N MET A 1 -2.49 2.20 0.50
CA MET A 1 -1.65 2.89 1.51
C MET A 1 -2.12 2.56 2.94
N TYR A 2 -2.35 1.27 3.25
CA TYR A 2 -3.13 0.85 4.42
C TYR A 2 -2.33 0.79 5.74
N TYR A 3 -1.15 0.17 5.73
CA TYR A 3 -0.38 -0.10 6.95
C TYR A 3 0.06 1.15 7.72
N VAL A 4 0.37 2.24 7.01
CA VAL A 4 0.71 3.53 7.65
C VAL A 4 -0.51 4.10 8.35
N ILE A 5 -1.66 4.14 7.66
CA ILE A 5 -2.93 4.64 8.21
C ILE A 5 -3.35 3.83 9.43
N LEU A 6 -3.20 2.51 9.39
CA LEU A 6 -3.53 1.62 10.50
C LEU A 6 -2.73 1.93 11.76
N ILE A 7 -1.40 2.06 11.64
CA ILE A 7 -0.54 2.35 12.81
C ILE A 7 -0.77 3.78 13.33
N CYS A 8 -1.08 4.72 12.44
CA CYS A 8 -1.41 6.09 12.83
C CYS A 8 -2.60 6.18 13.80
N ARG A 9 -3.53 5.21 13.79
CA ARG A 9 -4.68 5.18 14.71
C ARG A 9 -4.25 5.09 16.19
N TYR A 10 -3.07 4.55 16.47
CA TYR A 10 -2.57 4.35 17.84
C TYR A 10 -1.49 5.36 18.27
N MET A 11 -1.35 6.50 17.56
CA MET A 11 -0.32 7.50 17.88
C MET A 11 -0.56 8.23 19.21
N GLU A 12 -1.81 8.28 19.70
CA GLU A 12 -2.14 8.90 20.99
C GLU A 12 -1.57 8.12 22.18
N SER A 13 -1.51 6.78 22.08
CA SER A 13 -0.94 5.89 23.10
C SER A 13 -0.30 4.66 22.44
N PRO A 14 0.92 4.81 21.87
CA PRO A 14 1.57 3.74 21.14
C PRO A 14 2.11 2.66 22.09
N THR A 15 1.98 1.39 21.67
CA THR A 15 2.57 0.24 22.37
C THR A 15 3.89 -0.17 21.72
N GLU A 16 4.63 -1.07 22.36
CA GLU A 16 5.85 -1.65 21.78
C GLU A 16 5.57 -2.32 20.43
N MET A 17 4.41 -2.98 20.28
CA MET A 17 4.01 -3.57 19.01
C MET A 17 3.84 -2.53 17.90
N HIS A 18 3.21 -1.38 18.20
CA HIS A 18 3.04 -0.28 17.23
C HIS A 18 4.41 0.29 16.82
N LEU A 19 5.34 0.42 17.78
CA LEU A 19 6.69 0.89 17.51
C LEU A 19 7.50 -0.09 16.64
N LEU A 20 7.38 -1.40 16.88
CA LEU A 20 8.02 -2.43 16.05
C LEU A 20 7.48 -2.43 14.62
N ALA A 21 6.17 -2.25 14.46
CA ALA A 21 5.54 -2.13 13.14
C ALA A 21 6.03 -0.89 12.40
N ALA A 22 6.09 0.27 13.06
CA ALA A 22 6.63 1.50 12.48
C ALA A 22 8.12 1.33 12.06
N LYS A 23 8.95 0.73 12.91
CA LYS A 23 10.35 0.41 12.58
C LYS A 23 10.46 -0.50 11.35
N ARG A 24 9.55 -1.46 11.18
CA ARG A 24 9.52 -2.33 9.98
C ARG A 24 9.20 -1.52 8.72
N ILE A 25 8.25 -0.59 8.78
CA ILE A 25 7.93 0.32 7.66
C ILE A 25 9.16 1.17 7.31
N PHE A 26 9.80 1.80 8.29
CA PHE A 26 11.00 2.61 8.03
C PHE A 26 12.17 1.80 7.46
N ARG A 27 12.38 0.56 7.94
CA ARG A 27 13.41 -0.33 7.37
C ARG A 27 13.10 -0.70 5.91
N TYR A 28 11.84 -0.97 5.59
CA TYR A 28 11.43 -1.21 4.20
C TYR A 28 11.72 0.02 3.34
N LEU A 29 11.25 1.21 3.75
CA LEU A 29 11.47 2.46 3.03
C LEU A 29 12.97 2.76 2.83
N GLN A 30 13.80 2.50 3.85
CA GLN A 30 15.24 2.65 3.77
C GLN A 30 15.90 1.64 2.82
N GLY A 31 15.44 0.38 2.82
CA GLY A 31 15.97 -0.68 1.99
C GLY A 31 15.54 -0.61 0.52
N THR A 32 14.44 0.09 0.23
CA THR A 32 13.89 0.23 -1.13
C THR A 32 14.08 1.63 -1.71
N LYS A 33 15.00 2.45 -1.18
CA LYS A 33 15.23 3.82 -1.66
C LYS A 33 15.62 3.89 -3.14
N ASP A 34 16.39 2.91 -3.58
CA ASP A 34 16.91 2.85 -4.96
C ASP A 34 15.98 2.05 -5.90
N PHE A 35 14.84 1.58 -5.40
CA PHE A 35 13.86 0.82 -6.18
C PHE A 35 12.93 1.80 -6.88
N GLY A 36 12.65 1.53 -8.15
CA GLY A 36 11.74 2.34 -8.95
C GLY A 36 10.93 1.48 -9.90
N LEU A 37 9.86 2.06 -10.44
CA LEU A 37 9.06 1.44 -11.49
C LEU A 37 9.73 1.69 -12.85
N PHE A 38 9.91 0.62 -13.62
CA PHE A 38 10.53 0.70 -14.94
C PHE A 38 9.49 0.53 -16.04
N TYR A 39 9.16 1.63 -16.71
CA TYR A 39 8.24 1.63 -17.83
C TYR A 39 9.01 1.49 -19.14
N ARG A 40 8.90 0.33 -19.78
CA ARG A 40 9.45 0.14 -21.12
C ARG A 40 8.48 0.66 -22.16
N ARG A 41 8.94 1.53 -23.06
CA ARG A 41 8.17 1.92 -24.24
C ARG A 41 8.07 0.72 -25.18
N SER A 42 6.96 0.01 -25.11
CA SER A 42 6.54 -1.02 -26.06
C SER A 42 5.53 -0.40 -27.04
N GLY A 43 5.33 -1.00 -28.21
CA GLY A 43 4.47 -0.40 -29.25
C GLY A 43 3.02 -0.25 -28.80
N LYS A 44 2.38 -1.36 -28.41
CA LYS A 44 1.03 -1.38 -27.82
C LYS A 44 1.17 -1.67 -26.33
N SER A 45 0.78 -0.71 -25.50
CA SER A 45 0.66 -0.89 -24.05
C SER A 45 -0.75 -1.35 -23.69
N ILE A 46 -0.86 -2.30 -22.77
CA ILE A 46 -2.14 -2.78 -22.24
C ILE A 46 -2.38 -2.12 -20.89
N MET A 47 -3.57 -1.53 -20.72
CA MET A 47 -4.01 -1.01 -19.44
C MET A 47 -4.90 -2.06 -18.76
N SER A 48 -4.68 -2.30 -17.48
CA SER A 48 -5.50 -3.19 -16.65
C SER A 48 -5.85 -2.51 -15.33
N GLU A 49 -7.07 -2.70 -14.88
CA GLU A 49 -7.56 -2.15 -13.61
C GLU A 49 -7.98 -3.30 -12.70
N PHE A 50 -7.57 -3.20 -11.44
CA PHE A 50 -8.01 -4.11 -10.39
C PHE A 50 -8.60 -3.28 -9.25
N THR A 51 -9.75 -3.71 -8.77
CA THR A 51 -10.45 -3.05 -7.66
C THR A 51 -10.77 -4.10 -6.61
N GLU A 52 -10.38 -3.82 -5.38
CA GLU A 52 -10.65 -4.65 -4.23
C GLU A 52 -11.57 -3.87 -3.28
N ASN A 53 -12.62 -4.54 -2.82
CA ASN A 53 -13.48 -4.02 -1.77
C ASN A 53 -13.49 -5.06 -0.66
N ASP A 54 -12.80 -4.78 0.43
CA ASP A 54 -12.80 -5.66 1.60
C ASP A 54 -13.71 -5.07 2.68
N TYR A 55 -14.88 -5.70 2.84
CA TYR A 55 -15.85 -5.38 3.88
C TYR A 55 -15.48 -6.01 5.23
N THR A 56 -14.59 -7.01 5.26
CA THR A 56 -14.37 -7.89 6.42
C THR A 56 -12.94 -7.85 6.97
N GLY A 57 -12.01 -7.14 6.32
CA GLY A 57 -10.60 -7.08 6.70
C GLY A 57 -10.27 -6.24 7.94
N ASP A 58 -11.10 -5.25 8.27
CA ASP A 58 -10.93 -4.41 9.48
C ASP A 58 -11.81 -4.96 10.61
N GLN A 59 -11.24 -5.85 11.45
CA GLN A 59 -11.97 -6.42 12.59
C GLN A 59 -12.23 -5.41 13.72
N ASP A 60 -11.46 -4.32 13.78
CA ASP A 60 -11.58 -3.31 14.83
C ASP A 60 -12.70 -2.32 14.49
N ASP A 61 -12.71 -1.74 13.28
CA ASP A 61 -13.65 -0.67 12.92
C ASP A 61 -14.73 -1.08 11.92
N ARG A 62 -14.66 -2.28 11.31
CA ARG A 62 -15.54 -2.76 10.22
C ARG A 62 -15.71 -1.77 9.07
N ARG A 63 -14.75 -0.87 8.89
CA ARG A 63 -14.75 0.09 7.78
C ARG A 63 -14.28 -0.61 6.53
N SER A 64 -15.08 -0.55 5.47
CA SER A 64 -14.70 -1.07 4.18
C SER A 64 -13.50 -0.31 3.66
N THR A 65 -12.43 -1.04 3.36
CA THR A 65 -11.28 -0.47 2.67
C THR A 65 -11.47 -0.79 1.20
N SER A 66 -11.72 0.23 0.38
CA SER A 66 -11.70 0.10 -1.07
C SER A 66 -10.30 0.43 -1.57
N GLY A 67 -9.67 -0.51 -2.27
CA GLY A 67 -8.39 -0.31 -2.94
C GLY A 67 -8.57 -0.42 -4.44
N TYR A 68 -7.75 0.30 -5.20
CA TYR A 68 -7.63 0.07 -6.63
C TYR A 68 -6.16 0.11 -7.03
N VAL A 69 -5.87 -0.54 -8.15
CA VAL A 69 -4.58 -0.39 -8.84
C VAL A 69 -4.81 -0.41 -10.35
N PHE A 70 -4.33 0.65 -10.99
CA PHE A 70 -4.20 0.74 -12.44
C PHE A 70 -2.79 0.31 -12.83
N MET A 71 -2.71 -0.65 -13.75
CA MET A 71 -1.47 -1.20 -14.28
C MET A 71 -1.33 -0.79 -15.75
N LEU A 72 -0.12 -0.39 -16.12
CA LEU A 72 0.32 -0.27 -17.50
C LEU A 72 1.33 -1.39 -17.76
N ASP A 73 0.95 -2.31 -18.65
CA ASP A 73 1.63 -3.58 -18.87
C ASP A 73 1.84 -4.34 -17.54
N THR A 74 3.05 -4.31 -17.00
CA THR A 74 3.43 -5.00 -15.75
C THR A 74 3.71 -4.05 -14.59
N CYS A 75 3.53 -2.73 -14.77
CA CYS A 75 3.88 -1.71 -13.79
C CYS A 75 2.65 -0.91 -13.33
N ALA A 76 2.53 -0.64 -12.03
CA ALA A 76 1.44 0.13 -11.46
C ALA A 76 1.60 1.63 -11.74
N ILE A 77 0.60 2.28 -12.34
CA ILE A 77 0.62 3.72 -12.66
C ILE A 77 -0.18 4.57 -11.65
N SER A 78 -1.17 3.98 -11.00
CA SER A 78 -2.00 4.65 -9.99
C SER A 78 -2.58 3.61 -9.05
N TRP A 79 -2.62 3.92 -7.75
CA TRP A 79 -3.16 3.05 -6.72
C TRP A 79 -3.58 3.86 -5.49
N SER A 80 -4.49 3.30 -4.66
CA SER A 80 -4.88 3.88 -3.37
C SER A 80 -4.78 2.88 -2.23
#